data_AF-A0A2J6H0M5-F1
#
_entry.id   AF-A0A2J6H0M5-F1
#
_cell.length_a   1.000
_cell.length_b   1.000
_cell.length_c   1.000
_cell.angle_alpha   90.00
_cell.angle_beta   90.00
_cell.angle_gamma   90.00
#
_symmetry.space_group_name_H-M   'P 1'
#
loop_
_entity.id
_entity.type
_entity.pdbx_description
1 polymer ?
#
loop_
_entity_poly.entity_id
_entity_poly.type
_entity_poly.pdbx_seq_one_letter_code
_entity_poly.pdbx_strand_id
1 'polypeptide(L)' 'MLKMSEKYSERIGTYFNILEEGIKESYDIAKEARIKGFDPENKVDIPLARGISERVEGLISA' A
#
# COMPACT_ATOMS: atom_id res chain seq x y z
N MET A 1 4.71 10.15 -12.12
CA MET A 1 4.24 10.12 -10.72
C MET A 1 4.91 11.29 -10.01
N LEU A 2 4.16 12.27 -9.51
CA LEU A 2 4.74 13.43 -8.79
C LEU A 2 5.44 12.93 -7.53
N LYS A 3 6.63 13.46 -7.23
CA LYS A 3 7.29 13.19 -5.95
C LYS A 3 6.45 13.81 -4.85
N MET A 4 6.30 13.14 -3.70
CA MET A 4 5.53 13.70 -2.56
C MET A 4 6.10 15.04 -2.07
N SER A 5 7.37 15.31 -2.33
CA SER A 5 8.04 16.60 -2.13
C SER A 5 7.53 17.74 -3.02
N GLU A 6 6.82 17.44 -4.11
CA GLU A 6 6.20 18.45 -4.99
C GLU A 6 4.79 18.81 -4.51
N LYS A 7 4.17 17.97 -3.69
CA LYS A 7 2.82 18.18 -3.12
C LYS A 7 2.85 18.72 -1.68
N TYR A 8 3.92 18.44 -0.94
CA TYR A 8 4.12 18.84 0.45
C TYR A 8 5.48 19.49 0.65
N SER A 9 5.73 20.06 1.82
CA SER A 9 7.10 20.44 2.19
C SER A 9 8.04 19.25 2.09
N GLU A 10 9.31 19.51 1.75
CA GLU A 10 10.32 18.47 1.55
C GLU A 10 10.37 17.46 2.71
N ARG A 11 10.34 17.94 3.95
CA ARG A 11 10.33 17.10 5.16
C ARG A 11 9.14 16.12 5.19
N ILE A 12 7.94 16.61 4.89
CA ILE A 12 6.72 15.80 4.90
C ILE A 12 6.69 14.84 3.69
N GLY A 13 7.16 15.30 2.54
CA GLY A 13 7.30 14.46 1.35
C GLY A 13 8.24 13.28 1.59
N THR A 14 9.41 13.53 2.19
CA THR A 14 10.36 12.48 2.56
C THR A 14 9.78 11.51 3.57
N TYR A 15 9.06 12.00 4.59
CA TYR A 15 8.39 11.14 5.57
C TYR A 15 7.40 10.17 4.90
N PHE A 16 6.54 10.67 3.99
CA PHE A 16 5.60 9.81 3.27
C PHE A 16 6.30 8.82 2.33
N ASN A 17 7.41 9.20 1.68
CA ASN A 17 8.16 8.28 0.84
C ASN A 17 8.72 7.10 1.65
N ILE A 18 9.28 7.35 2.84
CA ILE A 18 9.77 6.29 3.73
C ILE A 18 8.63 5.32 4.10
N LEU A 19 7.45 5.85 4.41
CA LEU A 19 6.28 5.02 4.72
C LEU A 19 5.84 4.19 3.51
N GLU A 20 5.75 4.79 2.32
CA GLU A 20 5.36 4.10 1.08
C GLU A 20 6.35 2.98 0.71
N GLU A 21 7.66 3.23 0.85
CA GLU A 21 8.69 2.23 0.60
C GLU A 21 8.57 1.03 1.56
N GLY A 22 8.43 1.30 2.87
CA GLY A 22 8.26 0.24 3.87
C GLY A 22 6.96 -0.54 3.73
N ILE A 23 5.86 0.14 3.35
CA ILE A 23 4.59 -0.52 3.03
C ILE A 23 4.76 -1.45 1.84
N LYS A 24 5.39 -0.97 0.75
CA LYS A 24 5.61 -1.78 -0.46
C LYS A 24 6.43 -3.03 -0.17
N GLU A 25 7.54 -2.89 0.56
CA GLU A 25 8.38 -4.02 0.96
C GLU A 25 7.58 -5.06 1.77
N SER A 26 6.83 -4.60 2.77
CA SER A 26 6.01 -5.49 3.60
C SER A 26 4.94 -6.21 2.79
N TYR A 27 4.32 -5.52 1.84
CA TYR A 27 3.25 -6.07 1.00
C TYR A 27 3.77 -7.08 -0.02
N ASP A 28 4.96 -6.84 -0.59
CA ASP A 28 5.64 -7.76 -1.50
C ASP A 28 6.00 -9.08 -0.77
N ILE A 29 6.54 -8.99 0.45
CA ILE A 29 6.81 -10.17 1.30
C ILE A 29 5.51 -10.95 1.57
N ALA A 30 4.43 -10.26 1.92
CA ALA A 30 3.15 -10.90 2.18
C ALA A 30 2.59 -11.59 0.92
N LYS A 31 2.75 -10.97 -0.25
CA LYS A 31 2.34 -11.56 -1.54
C LYS A 31 3.12 -12.82 -1.86
N GLU A 32 4.44 -12.80 -1.68
CA GLU A 32 5.28 -13.98 -1.86
C GLU A 32 4.89 -15.11 -0.91
N ALA A 33 4.53 -14.79 0.34
CA ALA A 33 4.03 -15.77 1.30
C ALA A 33 2.69 -16.38 0.85
N ARG A 34 1.73 -15.56 0.42
CA ARG A 34 0.40 -15.99 -0.02
C ARG A 34 0.45 -16.91 -1.23
N ILE A 35 1.33 -16.64 -2.18
CA ILE A 35 1.51 -17.47 -3.39
C ILE A 35 1.96 -18.91 -3.04
N LYS A 36 2.55 -19.15 -1.86
CA LYS A 36 2.94 -20.50 -1.42
C LYS A 36 1.74 -21.42 -1.13
N GLY A 37 0.52 -20.87 -1.06
CA GLY A 37 -0.72 -21.66 -0.96
C GLY A 37 -0.98 -22.29 0.41
N PHE A 38 -0.38 -21.74 1.48
CA PHE A 38 -0.65 -22.17 2.86
C PHE A 38 -1.87 -21.47 3.48
N ASP A 39 -2.32 -20.37 2.88
CA ASP A 39 -3.48 -19.59 3.30
C ASP A 39 -4.69 -19.85 2.38
N PRO A 40 -5.92 -19.49 2.78
CA PRO A 40 -7.14 -19.70 1.99
C PRO A 40 -7.13 -19.03 0.61
N GLU A 41 -6.36 -17.95 0.45
CA GLU A 41 -6.27 -17.15 -0.76
C GLU A 41 -4.80 -16.97 -1.16
N ASN A 42 -4.52 -16.91 -2.47
CA ASN A 42 -3.16 -16.75 -3.01
C ASN A 42 -2.74 -15.28 -3.21
N LYS A 43 -3.57 -14.34 -2.75
CA LYS A 43 -3.37 -12.88 -2.78
C LYS A 43 -3.36 -12.34 -1.35
N VAL A 44 -2.86 -11.12 -1.17
CA VAL A 44 -2.99 -10.40 0.11
C VAL A 44 -4.40 -9.78 0.17
N ASP A 45 -5.14 -10.04 1.24
CA ASP A 45 -6.55 -9.63 1.35
C ASP A 45 -6.76 -8.20 1.84
N ILE A 46 -5.73 -7.55 2.38
CA ILE A 46 -5.84 -6.22 3.01
C ILE A 46 -5.53 -5.14 1.95
N PRO A 47 -6.52 -4.49 1.32
CA PRO A 47 -6.24 -3.49 0.29
C PRO A 47 -5.54 -2.25 0.85
N LEU A 48 -4.57 -1.72 0.10
CA LEU A 48 -3.93 -0.44 0.40
C LEU A 48 -4.79 0.71 -0.12
N ALA A 49 -4.84 1.81 0.63
CA ALA A 49 -5.56 3.01 0.24
C ALA A 49 -4.83 4.28 0.69
N ARG A 50 -4.69 5.24 -0.22
CA ARG A 50 -4.04 6.55 -0.03
C ARG A 50 -4.98 7.62 0.51
N GLY A 51 -6.30 7.38 0.43
CA GLY A 51 -7.32 8.37 0.78
C GLY A 51 -8.69 7.77 1.04
N ILE A 52 -9.66 8.63 1.35
CA ILE A 52 -11.02 8.18 1.68
C ILE A 52 -11.71 7.52 0.48
N SER A 53 -11.54 8.04 -0.73
CA SER A 53 -12.19 7.50 -1.94
C SER A 53 -11.75 6.07 -2.22
N GLU A 54 -10.44 5.80 -2.16
CA GLU A 54 -9.88 4.46 -2.34
C GLU A 54 -10.31 3.50 -1.24
N ARG A 55 -10.47 3.98 0.01
CA ARG A 55 -11.04 3.16 1.09
C ARG A 55 -12.49 2.78 0.84
N VAL A 56 -13.30 3.70 0.32
CA VAL A 56 -14.70 3.42 -0.02
C VAL A 56 -14.78 2.38 -1.14
N GLU A 57 -14.00 2.55 -2.21
CA GLU A 57 -13.91 1.58 -3.31
C GLU A 57 -13.44 0.21 -2.81
N GLY A 58 -12.34 0.15 -2.07
CA GLY A 58 -11.75 -1.10 -1.60
C GLY A 58 -12.56 -1.84 -0.54
N LEU A 59 -13.54 -1.20 0.12
CA LEU A 59 -14.39 -1.84 1.14
C LEU A 59 -15.80 -2.17 0.65
N ILE A 60 -16.36 -1.35 -0.25
CA ILE A 60 -17.78 -1.47 -0.66
C ILE A 60 -17.90 -2.09 -2.06
N SER A 61 -16.86 -1.99 -2.89
CA SER A 61 -16.86 -2.52 -4.28
C SER A 61 -16.03 -3.79 -4.46
N ALA A 62 -15.61 -4.42 -3.36
CA ALA A 62 -14.77 -5.62 -3.33
C ALA A 62 -15.56 -6.92 -3.59
#